data_AF-I3SFB3-F1
#
_entry.id   AF-I3SFB3-F1
#
_cell.length_a   1.000
_cell.length_b   1.000
_cell.length_c   1.000
_cell.angle_alpha   90.00
_cell.angle_beta   90.00
_cell.angle_gamma   90.00
#
_symmetry.space_group_name_H-M   'P 1'
#
loop_
_entity.id
_entity.type
_entity.pdbx_description
1 polymer ?
#
loop_
_entity_poly.entity_id
_entity_poly.type
_entity_poly.pdbx_seq_one_letter_code
_entity_poly.pdbx_strand_id
1 'polypeptide(L)'
;MVTYFYFERNVNRIDLMAGGESKYMLHRVDEVDEKELVYNFSIIGGTGLADPLEKVQFKSKFVEGPNGGCIRGVQAQYFTKGDTTLSEETVKASQAKVNGIVKIAEGFLLANPDYN
;
A
#
# COMPACT_ATOMS: atom_id res chain seq x y z
N MET A 1 -15.61 -25.76 6.40
CA MET A 1 -15.95 -25.28 5.05
C MET A 1 -14.97 -24.16 4.74
N VAL A 2 -13.94 -24.45 3.92
CA VAL A 2 -12.90 -23.47 3.57
C VAL A 2 -13.32 -22.84 2.25
N THR A 3 -13.80 -21.60 2.31
CA THR A 3 -14.18 -20.83 1.12
C THR A 3 -12.91 -20.27 0.49
N TYR A 4 -12.51 -20.82 -0.66
CA TYR A 4 -11.47 -20.24 -1.49
C TYR A 4 -12.10 -19.14 -2.35
N PHE A 5 -11.83 -17.87 -2.02
CA PHE A 5 -12.16 -16.77 -2.92
C PHE A 5 -11.08 -16.70 -4.02
N TYR A 6 -11.47 -16.90 -5.28
CA TYR A 6 -10.60 -16.64 -6.43
C TYR A 6 -10.42 -15.12 -6.58
N PHE A 7 -9.25 -14.60 -6.19
CA PHE A 7 -8.90 -13.17 -6.14
C PHE A 7 -8.58 -12.51 -7.50
N GLU A 8 -8.79 -13.19 -8.64
CA GLU A 8 -8.39 -12.66 -9.96
C GLU A 8 -9.16 -11.40 -10.40
N ARG A 9 -10.23 -10.98 -9.71
CA ARG A 9 -10.97 -9.74 -9.98
C ARG A 9 -10.58 -8.52 -9.12
N ASN A 10 -9.60 -8.63 -8.23
CA ASN A 10 -9.29 -7.59 -7.24
C ASN A 10 -8.06 -6.72 -7.60
N VAL A 11 -7.85 -6.42 -8.88
CA VAL A 11 -6.76 -5.54 -9.34
C VAL A 11 -7.32 -4.18 -9.79
N ASN A 12 -6.96 -3.13 -9.07
CA ASN A 12 -7.29 -1.75 -9.38
C ASN A 12 -6.08 -1.03 -9.97
N ARG A 13 -6.30 -0.26 -11.02
CA ARG A 13 -5.29 0.67 -11.55
C ARG A 13 -5.35 1.97 -10.77
N ILE A 14 -4.22 2.40 -10.26
CA ILE A 14 -4.05 3.70 -9.59
C ILE A 14 -3.19 4.57 -10.50
N ASP A 15 -3.78 5.60 -11.09
CA ASP A 15 -3.06 6.61 -11.86
C ASP A 15 -2.52 7.70 -10.94
N LEU A 16 -1.29 8.16 -11.21
CA LEU A 16 -0.59 9.15 -10.40
C LEU A 16 0.27 10.05 -11.28
N MET A 17 0.50 11.28 -10.83
CA MET A 17 1.45 12.20 -11.43
C MET A 17 2.75 12.19 -10.62
N ALA A 18 3.87 11.89 -11.26
CA ALA A 18 5.18 11.88 -10.63
C ALA A 18 6.21 12.60 -11.51
N GLY A 19 6.75 13.72 -11.03
CA GLY A 19 7.75 14.51 -11.78
C GLY A 19 7.20 15.15 -13.06
N GLY A 20 5.89 15.41 -13.13
CA GLY A 20 5.23 15.92 -14.34
C GLY A 20 4.81 14.85 -15.34
N GLU A 21 5.15 13.59 -15.10
CA GLU A 21 4.75 12.45 -15.94
C GLU A 21 3.57 11.69 -15.34
N SER A 22 2.67 11.21 -16.20
CA SER A 22 1.61 10.29 -15.82
C SER A 22 2.17 8.88 -15.68
N LYS A 23 1.94 8.28 -14.51
CA LYS A 23 2.34 6.91 -14.18
C LYS A 23 1.15 6.15 -13.62
N TYR A 24 1.25 4.83 -13.57
CA TYR A 24 0.24 4.00 -12.93
C TYR A 24 0.84 2.87 -12.12
N MET A 25 0.08 2.37 -11.14
CA MET A 25 0.37 1.15 -10.38
C MET A 25 -0.82 0.20 -10.45
N LEU A 26 -0.54 -1.10 -10.53
CA LEU A 26 -1.55 -2.15 -10.45
C LEU A 26 -1.63 -2.64 -9.01
N HIS A 27 -2.65 -2.19 -8.29
CA HIS A 27 -2.92 -2.52 -6.90
C HIS A 27 -3.86 -3.73 -6.82
N ARG A 28 -3.36 -4.86 -6.34
CA ARG A 28 -4.15 -6.05 -6.06
C ARG A 28 -4.47 -6.16 -4.58
N VAL A 29 -5.74 -6.26 -4.21
CA VAL A 29 -6.13 -6.61 -2.83
C VAL A 29 -5.84 -8.09 -2.60
N ASP A 30 -5.06 -8.41 -1.57
CA ASP A 30 -4.72 -9.79 -1.19
C ASP A 30 -5.61 -10.30 -0.05
N GLU A 31 -5.95 -9.44 0.91
CA GLU A 31 -6.77 -9.79 2.08
C GLU A 31 -7.42 -8.54 2.68
N VAL A 32 -8.68 -8.68 3.09
CA VAL A 32 -9.39 -7.70 3.90
C VAL A 32 -10.05 -8.45 5.06
N ASP A 33 -9.69 -8.09 6.28
CA ASP A 33 -10.38 -8.53 7.48
C ASP A 33 -10.77 -7.30 8.29
N GLU A 34 -12.05 -6.93 8.21
CA GLU A 34 -12.59 -5.77 8.91
C GLU A 34 -12.64 -5.95 10.43
N LYS A 35 -12.73 -7.19 10.92
CA LYS A 35 -12.80 -7.47 12.37
C LYS A 35 -11.43 -7.33 13.00
N GLU A 36 -10.41 -7.85 12.33
CA GLU A 36 -9.02 -7.77 12.77
C GLU A 36 -8.31 -6.50 12.28
N LEU A 37 -9.02 -5.63 11.54
CA LEU A 37 -8.49 -4.41 10.91
C LEU A 37 -7.22 -4.68 10.09
N VAL A 38 -7.26 -5.75 9.28
CA VAL A 38 -6.19 -6.16 8.38
C VAL A 38 -6.52 -5.75 6.96
N TYR A 39 -5.53 -5.16 6.30
CA TYR A 39 -5.58 -4.83 4.88
C TYR A 39 -4.25 -5.17 4.22
N ASN A 40 -4.24 -6.28 3.48
CA ASN A 40 -3.07 -6.74 2.76
C ASN A 40 -3.29 -6.54 1.26
N PHE A 41 -2.26 -6.02 0.60
CA PHE A 41 -2.32 -5.76 -0.83
C PHE A 41 -0.94 -5.90 -1.46
N SER A 42 -0.92 -6.12 -2.77
CA SER A 42 0.29 -6.17 -3.58
C SER A 42 0.23 -5.13 -4.69
N ILE A 43 1.33 -4.42 -4.91
CA ILE A 43 1.57 -3.73 -6.18
C ILE A 43 2.25 -4.73 -7.11
N ILE A 44 1.58 -5.12 -8.19
CA ILE A 44 2.00 -6.21 -9.08
C ILE A 44 2.56 -5.71 -10.43
N GLY A 45 2.77 -4.39 -10.56
CA GLY A 45 3.34 -3.78 -11.75
C GLY A 45 2.88 -2.34 -11.98
N GLY A 46 3.18 -1.83 -13.16
CA GLY A 46 2.87 -0.48 -13.62
C GLY A 46 4.09 0.44 -13.71
N THR A 47 3.98 1.52 -14.47
CA THR A 47 5.08 2.46 -14.73
C THR A 47 5.50 3.27 -13.50
N GLY A 48 4.68 3.27 -12.45
CA GLY A 48 4.98 3.88 -11.15
C GLY A 48 5.83 3.00 -10.24
N LEU A 49 5.96 1.70 -10.55
CA LEU A 49 6.81 0.79 -9.79
C LEU A 49 8.28 0.98 -10.20
N ALA A 50 9.18 1.19 -9.23
CA ALA A 50 10.59 1.44 -9.50
C ALA A 50 11.30 0.17 -9.97
N ASP A 51 12.07 0.24 -11.06
CA ASP A 51 12.99 -0.84 -11.43
C ASP A 51 14.06 -1.01 -10.33
N PRO A 52 14.44 -2.23 -9.93
CA PRO A 52 14.17 -3.55 -10.54
C PRO A 52 12.96 -4.30 -9.93
N LEU A 53 12.01 -3.62 -9.29
CA LEU A 53 10.89 -4.30 -8.62
C LEU A 53 9.92 -4.94 -9.62
N GLU A 54 9.56 -6.19 -9.38
CA GLU A 54 8.47 -6.89 -10.05
C GLU A 54 7.16 -6.79 -9.26
N LYS A 55 7.28 -6.80 -7.93
CA LYS A 55 6.14 -6.76 -7.02
C LYS A 55 6.56 -6.19 -5.67
N VAL A 56 5.63 -5.52 -4.99
CA VAL A 56 5.77 -5.21 -3.56
C VAL A 56 4.50 -5.67 -2.86
N GLN A 57 4.66 -6.43 -1.78
CA GLN A 57 3.55 -6.87 -0.95
C GLN A 57 3.56 -6.12 0.37
N PHE A 58 2.39 -5.65 0.78
CA PHE A 58 2.17 -4.96 2.04
C PHE A 58 1.23 -5.78 2.90
N LYS A 59 1.68 -6.11 4.11
CA LYS A 59 0.84 -6.65 5.17
C LYS A 59 0.60 -5.57 6.20
N SER A 60 -0.65 -5.16 6.38
CA SER A 60 -0.99 -4.09 7.32
C SER A 60 -2.01 -4.55 8.34
N LYS A 61 -1.83 -4.15 9.60
CA LYS A 61 -2.82 -4.28 10.66
C LYS A 61 -2.91 -2.96 11.42
N PHE A 62 -4.13 -2.53 11.72
CA PHE A 62 -4.38 -1.39 12.58
C PHE A 62 -4.71 -1.87 14.00
N VAL A 63 -4.20 -1.16 14.98
CA VAL A 63 -4.53 -1.36 16.40
C VAL A 63 -4.86 -0.01 17.03
N GLU A 64 -5.58 -0.06 18.14
CA GLU A 64 -5.87 1.13 18.93
C GLU A 64 -4.56 1.79 19.40
N GLY A 65 -4.47 3.10 19.19
CA GLY A 65 -3.36 3.92 19.64
C GLY A 65 -3.74 4.73 20.88
N PRO A 66 -2.76 5.38 21.53
CA PRO A 66 -3.06 6.28 22.63
C PRO A 66 -3.96 7.45 22.18
N ASN A 67 -4.70 8.03 23.12
CA ASN A 67 -5.51 9.24 22.92
C ASN A 67 -6.60 9.13 21.85
N GLY A 68 -7.15 7.92 21.63
CA GLY A 68 -8.22 7.69 20.64
C GLY A 68 -7.75 7.67 19.18
N GLY A 69 -6.43 7.62 18.95
CA GLY A 69 -5.85 7.42 17.62
C GLY A 69 -5.70 5.93 17.26
N CYS A 70 -4.97 5.67 16.18
CA CYS A 70 -4.60 4.30 15.79
C CYS A 70 -3.10 4.18 15.51
N ILE A 71 -2.57 2.96 15.62
CA ILE A 71 -1.23 2.60 15.16
C ILE A 71 -1.40 1.62 14.00
N ARG A 72 -0.82 1.96 12.85
CA ARG A 72 -0.77 1.07 11.68
C ARG A 72 0.59 0.38 11.62
N GLY A 73 0.61 -0.92 11.90
CA GLY A 73 1.77 -1.77 11.61
C GLY A 73 1.79 -2.15 10.13
N VAL A 74 2.92 -1.97 9.45
CA VAL A 74 3.10 -2.33 8.04
C VAL A 74 4.37 -3.14 7.87
N GLN A 75 4.25 -4.33 7.26
CA GLN A 75 5.37 -5.09 6.75
C GLN A 75 5.36 -5.02 5.23
N ALA A 76 6.42 -4.45 4.63
CA ALA A 76 6.62 -4.42 3.19
C ALA A 76 7.63 -5.50 2.77
N GLN A 77 7.28 -6.31 1.77
CA GLN A 77 8.17 -7.28 1.14
C GLN A 77 8.36 -6.90 -0.32
N TYR A 78 9.62 -6.79 -0.72
CA TYR A 78 10.01 -6.35 -2.05
C TYR A 78 10.53 -7.53 -2.87
N PHE A 79 10.03 -7.66 -4.10
CA PHE A 79 10.41 -8.71 -5.03
C PHE A 79 11.10 -8.06 -6.23
N THR A 80 12.35 -8.43 -6.47
CA THR A 80 13.22 -7.85 -7.49
C THR A 80 13.46 -8.81 -8.65
N LYS A 81 13.75 -8.26 -9.82
CA LYS A 81 14.26 -9.04 -10.95
C LYS A 81 15.65 -9.59 -10.61
N GLY A 82 15.78 -10.92 -10.68
CA GLY A 82 17.02 -11.62 -10.35
C GLY A 82 17.53 -11.33 -8.94
N ASP A 83 18.83 -11.55 -8.71
CA ASP A 83 19.48 -11.39 -7.40
C ASP A 83 19.87 -9.91 -7.09
N THR A 84 19.07 -8.96 -7.58
CA THR A 84 19.37 -7.54 -7.40
C THR A 84 18.98 -7.07 -6.01
N THR A 85 19.88 -6.38 -5.32
CA THR A 85 19.60 -5.79 -4.01
C THR A 85 18.99 -4.39 -4.18
N LEU A 86 17.91 -4.09 -3.46
CA LEU A 86 17.36 -2.74 -3.40
C LEU A 86 18.25 -1.83 -2.55
N SER A 87 18.49 -0.61 -3.03
CA SER A 87 19.20 0.37 -2.22
C SER A 87 18.34 0.82 -1.05
N GLU A 88 19.00 1.14 0.07
CA GLU A 88 18.34 1.68 1.26
C GLU A 88 17.61 3.00 0.95
N GLU A 89 18.15 3.80 0.03
CA GLU A 89 17.54 5.04 -0.44
C GLU A 89 16.19 4.80 -1.12
N THR A 90 16.08 3.77 -1.97
CA THR A 90 14.83 3.40 -2.63
C THR A 90 13.77 2.95 -1.62
N VAL A 91 14.17 2.20 -0.60
CA VAL A 91 13.27 1.76 0.49
C VAL A 91 12.80 2.97 1.29
N LYS A 92 13.70 3.87 1.70
CA LYS A 92 13.37 5.10 2.43
C LYS A 92 12.45 6.03 1.62
N ALA A 93 12.72 6.20 0.33
CA ALA A 93 11.86 7.00 -0.55
C ALA A 93 10.46 6.40 -0.68
N SER A 94 10.35 5.07 -0.77
CA SER A 94 9.07 4.36 -0.78
C SER A 94 8.30 4.57 0.53
N GLN A 95 8.98 4.45 1.68
CA GLN A 95 8.38 4.69 2.98
C GLN A 95 7.89 6.13 3.15
N ALA A 96 8.67 7.11 2.70
CA ALA A 96 8.30 8.53 2.75
C ALA A 96 7.03 8.82 1.93
N LYS A 97 6.90 8.22 0.75
CA LYS A 97 5.69 8.32 -0.08
C LYS A 97 4.46 7.75 0.62
N VAL A 98 4.58 6.54 1.19
CA VAL A 98 3.47 5.91 1.93
C VAL A 98 3.04 6.77 3.12
N ASN A 99 4.01 7.28 3.90
CA ASN A 99 3.73 8.17 5.03
C ASN A 99 3.05 9.47 4.59
N GLY A 100 3.45 10.03 3.45
CA GLY A 100 2.82 11.22 2.87
C GLY A 100 1.34 10.98 2.54
N ILE A 101 1.02 9.85 1.90
CA ILE A 101 -0.36 9.48 1.56
C ILE A 101 -1.21 9.32 2.82
N VAL A 102 -0.69 8.66 3.86
CA VAL A 102 -1.40 8.48 5.14
C VAL A 102 -1.69 9.84 5.79
N LYS A 103 -0.73 10.76 5.81
CA LYS A 103 -0.93 12.11 6.37
C LYS A 103 -1.96 12.93 5.61
N ILE A 104 -2.02 12.80 4.28
CA ILE A 104 -3.03 13.47 3.47
C ILE A 104 -4.42 12.91 3.81
N ALA A 105 -4.57 11.60 3.90
CA ALA A 105 -5.82 10.96 4.28
C ALA A 105 -6.26 11.34 5.71
N GLU A 106 -5.34 11.31 6.68
CA GLU A 106 -5.59 11.75 8.05
C GLU A 106 -6.04 13.21 8.10
N GLY A 107 -5.32 14.12 7.44
CA GLY A 107 -5.68 15.54 7.39
C GLY A 107 -7.05 15.77 6.76
N PHE A 108 -7.40 15.02 5.71
CA PHE A 108 -8.72 15.07 5.09
C PHE A 108 -9.81 14.61 6.06
N LEU A 109 -9.65 13.45 6.72
CA LEU A 109 -10.64 12.92 7.66
C LEU A 109 -10.81 13.82 8.89
N LEU A 110 -9.73 14.40 9.42
CA LEU A 110 -9.79 15.37 10.52
C LEU A 110 -10.56 16.65 10.15
N ALA A 111 -10.40 17.12 8.90
CA ALA A 111 -11.14 18.28 8.41
C ALA A 111 -12.59 17.97 8.03
N ASN A 112 -12.94 16.69 7.86
CA ASN A 112 -14.24 16.23 7.39
C ASN A 112 -14.73 15.04 8.25
N PRO A 113 -15.06 15.26 9.54
CA PRO A 113 -15.38 14.17 10.47
C PRO A 113 -16.65 13.38 10.11
N ASP A 114 -17.54 13.94 9.29
CA ASP A 114 -18.80 13.32 8.87
C ASP A 114 -18.73 12.72 7.44
N TYR A 115 -17.54 12.56 6.87
CA TYR A 115 -17.36 12.00 5.52
C TYR A 115 -17.71 10.50 5.48
N ASN A 116 -18.61 10.12 4.56
CA ASN A 116 -19.08 8.75 4.30
C ASN A 116 -18.61 8.23 2.94
#